data_AF-A0A959KU25-F1
#
_entry.id   AF-A0A959KU25-F1
#
_cell.length_a   1.000
_cell.length_b   1.000
_cell.length_c   1.000
_cell.angle_alpha   90.00
_cell.angle_beta   90.00
_cell.angle_gamma   90.00
#
_symmetry.space_group_name_H-M   'P 1'
#
loop_
_entity.id
_entity.type
_entity.pdbx_description
1 polymer ?
#
loop_
_entity_poly.entity_id
_entity_poly.type
_entity_poly.pdbx_seq_one_letter_code
_entity_poly.pdbx_strand_id
1 'polypeptide(L)' 'GRIDRDIPGMHWDVRFNPIEAKTTVEVCATFSTIADLEKIVEMGFQEGFTAAHGNLDELLGQLVS' A
#
# COMPACT_ATOMS: atom_id res chain seq x y z
N GLY A 1 13.89 14.55 -9.72
CA GLY A 1 13.72 13.10 -9.95
C GLY A 1 13.26 12.88 -11.38
N ARG A 2 13.72 11.80 -12.02
CA ARG A 2 13.25 11.40 -13.36
C ARG A 2 12.00 10.54 -13.17
N ILE A 3 10.87 10.95 -13.74
CA ILE A 3 9.67 10.11 -13.76
C ILE A 3 9.95 8.94 -14.69
N ASP A 4 9.91 7.73 -14.16
CA ASP A 4 9.95 6.53 -14.97
C ASP A 4 8.59 6.35 -15.63
N ARG A 5 8.56 6.30 -16.96
CA ARG A 5 7.32 6.12 -17.73
C ARG A 5 6.91 4.66 -17.84
N ASP A 6 7.80 3.74 -17.43
CA ASP A 6 7.54 2.31 -17.45
C ASP A 6 6.83 1.84 -16.16
N ILE A 7 6.71 2.73 -15.16
CA ILE A 7 5.94 2.49 -13.94
C ILE A 7 4.56 3.17 -14.08
N PRO A 8 3.47 2.39 -14.07
CA PRO A 8 2.14 2.95 -14.11
C PRO A 8 1.85 3.89 -12.95
N GLY A 9 1.11 4.96 -13.23
CA GLY A 9 0.57 5.83 -12.19
C GLY A 9 -0.52 5.14 -11.40
N MET A 10 -0.56 5.37 -10.09
CA MET A 10 -1.56 4.81 -9.18
C MET A 10 -2.02 5.90 -8.22
N HIS A 11 -3.33 6.10 -8.09
CA HIS A 11 -3.90 6.99 -7.08
C HIS A 11 -4.25 6.19 -5.83
N TRP A 12 -3.87 6.69 -4.66
CA TRP A 12 -4.05 6.03 -3.39
C TRP A 12 -4.97 6.84 -2.48
N ASP A 13 -6.07 6.22 -2.05
CA ASP A 13 -6.89 6.68 -0.94
C ASP A 13 -6.63 5.77 0.26
N VAL A 14 -6.10 6.33 1.35
CA VAL A 14 -5.75 5.61 2.57
C VAL A 14 -6.61 6.11 3.71
N ARG A 15 -7.32 5.19 4.36
CA ARG A 15 -8.24 5.50 5.46
C ARG A 15 -7.84 4.72 6.70
N PHE A 16 -7.76 5.44 7.81
CA PHE A 16 -7.51 4.87 9.13
C PHE A 16 -8.83 4.84 9.89
N ASN A 17 -9.38 3.64 10.05
CA ASN A 17 -10.65 3.41 10.70
C ASN A 17 -10.39 2.85 12.11
N PRO A 18 -10.55 3.64 13.18
CA PRO A 18 -10.36 3.15 14.54
C PRO A 18 -11.46 2.13 14.90
N ILE A 19 -11.05 1.01 15.47
CA ILE A 19 -11.93 -0.07 15.94
C ILE A 19 -11.51 -0.50 17.36
N GLU A 20 -12.24 -0.02 18.37
CA GLU A 20 -11.94 -0.27 19.79
C GLU A 20 -10.47 0.07 20.13
N ALA A 21 -9.65 -0.94 20.44
CA ALA A 21 -8.23 -0.83 20.76
C ALA A 21 -7.29 -1.05 19.56
N LYS A 22 -7.83 -1.15 18.34
CA LYS A 22 -7.10 -1.40 17.10
C LYS A 22 -7.44 -0.34 16.05
N THR A 23 -6.67 -0.31 14.97
CA THR A 23 -6.97 0.51 13.79
C THR A 23 -6.97 -0.39 12.57
N THR A 24 -8.03 -0.33 11.77
CA THR A 24 -8.05 -0.93 10.44
C THR A 24 -7.53 0.10 9.45
N VAL A 25 -6.51 -0.26 8.68
CA VAL A 25 -6.00 0.56 7.59
C VAL A 25 -6.59 0.03 6.29
N GLU A 26 -7.41 0.84 5.63
CA GLU A 26 -7.99 0.56 4.32
C GLU A 26 -7.23 1.34 3.25
N VAL A 27 -6.80 0.64 2.20
CA VAL A 27 -6.12 1.25 1.07
C VAL A 27 -6.89 0.93 -0.21
N CYS A 28 -7.36 1.97 -0.89
CA CYS A 28 -7.96 1.88 -2.21
C CYS A 28 -6.99 2.44 -3.25
N ALA A 29 -6.47 1.56 -4.10
CA ALA A 29 -5.59 1.90 -5.20
C ALA A 29 -6.40 1.95 -6.51
N THR A 30 -6.39 3.10 -7.18
CA THR A 30 -7.08 3.31 -8.46
C THR A 30 -6.08 3.46 -9.60
N PHE A 31 -6.33 2.76 -10.70
CA PHE A 31 -5.49 2.74 -11.89
C PHE A 31 -6.25 3.31 -13.09
N SER A 32 -5.53 3.89 -14.05
CA SER A 32 -6.13 4.45 -15.27
C SER A 32 -6.60 3.36 -16.22
N THR A 33 -5.93 2.21 -16.26
CA THR A 33 -6.30 1.07 -17.10
C THR A 33 -6.15 -0.24 -16.34
N ILE A 34 -6.78 -1.30 -16.86
CA ILE A 34 -6.61 -2.67 -16.32
C ILE A 34 -5.17 -3.15 -16.51
N ALA A 35 -4.54 -2.84 -17.65
CA ALA A 35 -3.15 -3.22 -17.92
C ALA A 35 -2.17 -2.63 -16.90
N ASP A 36 -2.43 -1.40 -16.42
CA ASP A 36 -1.63 -0.77 -15.36
C ASP A 36 -1.75 -1.54 -14.04
N LEU A 37 -2.96 -1.98 -13.69
CA LEU A 37 -3.21 -2.80 -12.50
C LEU A 37 -2.48 -4.14 -12.62
N GLU A 38 -2.66 -4.84 -13.73
CA GLU A 38 -2.02 -6.14 -13.98
C GLU A 38 -0.51 -6.01 -13.91
N LYS A 39 0.06 -4.97 -14.52
CA LYS A 39 1.50 -4.74 -14.52
C LYS A 39 2.06 -4.51 -13.12
N ILE A 40 1.37 -3.71 -12.30
CA ILE A 40 1.77 -3.44 -10.92
C ILE A 40 1.68 -4.71 -10.07
N VAL A 41 0.65 -5.54 -10.27
CA VAL A 41 0.53 -6.84 -9.59
C VAL A 41 1.67 -7.78 -10.02
N GLU A 42 1.97 -7.89 -11.31
CA GLU A 42 3.09 -8.71 -11.84
C GLU A 42 4.45 -8.29 -11.27
N MET A 43 4.63 -7.00 -10.98
CA MET A 43 5.85 -6.46 -10.38
C MET A 43 6.01 -6.81 -8.89
N GLY A 44 5.06 -7.54 -8.28
CA GLY A 44 5.13 -8.00 -6.89
C GLY A 44 4.54 -7.00 -5.89
N PHE A 45 3.60 -6.17 -6.33
CA PHE A 45 2.99 -5.16 -5.47
C PHE A 45 2.28 -5.77 -4.25
N GLN A 46 1.60 -6.91 -4.40
CA GLN A 46 0.85 -7.53 -3.31
C GLN A 46 1.78 -8.01 -2.19
N GLU A 47 2.88 -8.66 -2.53
CA GLU A 47 3.89 -9.12 -1.60
C GLU A 47 4.61 -7.94 -0.95
N GLY A 48 5.02 -6.95 -1.74
CA GLY A 48 5.66 -5.73 -1.25
C GLY A 48 4.76 -4.96 -0.29
N PHE A 49 3.47 -4.86 -0.59
CA PHE A 49 2.49 -4.18 0.26
C PHE A 49 2.25 -4.95 1.57
N THR A 50 2.15 -6.28 1.50
CA THR A 50 2.02 -7.13 2.70
C THR A 50 3.25 -6.99 3.62
N ALA A 51 4.45 -7.01 3.05
CA ALA A 51 5.70 -6.82 3.81
C ALA A 51 5.77 -5.42 4.45
N ALA A 52 5.34 -4.38 3.73
CA ALA A 52 5.29 -3.03 4.26
C ALA A 52 4.35 -2.91 5.47
N HIS A 53 3.21 -3.60 5.46
CA HIS A 53 2.28 -3.66 6.59
C HIS A 53 2.89 -4.38 7.80
N GLY A 54 3.58 -5.50 7.59
CA GLY A 54 4.31 -6.17 8.68
C GLY A 54 5.39 -5.28 9.31
N ASN A 55 6.16 -4.56 8.48
CA ASN A 55 7.15 -3.60 8.96
C ASN A 55 6.50 -2.46 9.76
N LEU A 56 5.31 -2.01 9.36
CA LEU A 56 4.55 -1.01 10.10
C LEU A 56 4.11 -1.54 11.47
N ASP A 57 3.63 -2.77 11.55
CA ASP A 57 3.26 -3.42 12.81
C ASP A 57 4.46 -3.52 13.77
N GLU A 58 5.64 -3.91 13.26
CA GLU A 58 6.88 -3.96 14.05
C GLU A 58 7.26 -2.58 14.59
N LEU A 59 7.25 -1.55 13.73
CA LEU A 59 7.57 -0.18 14.12
C LEU A 59 6.62 0.35 15.20
N LEU A 60 5.32 0.13 15.02
CA LEU A 60 4.32 0.57 16.00
C LEU A 60 4.46 -0.20 17.32
N GLY A 61 4.79 -1.49 17.28
CA GLY A 61 5.09 -2.28 18.47
C GLY A 61 6.24 -1.71 19.30
N GLN A 62 7.29 -1.19 18.65
CA GLN A 62 8.44 -0.56 19.32
C GLN A 62 8.13 0.81 19.92
N LEU A 63 7.18 1.55 19.36
CA LEU A 63 6.82 2.90 19.82
C LEU A 63 5.86 2.90 21.03
N VAL A 64 5.20 1.77 21.28
CA VAL A 64 4.19 1.61 22.35
C VAL A 64 4.74 0.81 23.54
N SER A 65 5.98 0.29 23.45
CA SER A 65 6.71 -0.40 24.53
C SER A 65 7.57 0.55 25.36
#